data_AF-A0A938YWH0-F1
#
_entry.id   AF-A0A938YWH0-F1
#
_cell.length_a   1.000
_cell.length_b   1.000
_cell.length_c   1.000
_cell.angle_alpha   90.00
_cell.angle_beta   90.00
_cell.angle_gamma   90.00
#
_symmetry.space_group_name_H-M   'P 1'
#
loop_
_entity.id
_entity.type
_entity.pdbx_description
1 polymer ?
#
loop_
_entity_poly.entity_id
_entity_poly.type
_entity_poly.pdbx_seq_one_letter_code
_entity_poly.pdbx_strand_id
1 'polypeptide(L)'
;MHRRAQAGLEYLITYSWALVVVATVVGLLVFALGNMGGGITCNSSDPSKVILKAYAIDSANQNIRLQNATGGDIKLVPSVVGSGTGFTSGGHVVVQGVSATVISGGTFEIIPSCEGGCTSGLVFAGGTLVLNYTDMVGFTRSVTISCDGKIP
;
A
#
# COMPACT_ATOMS: atom_id res chain seq x y z
N MET A 1 10.91 7.56 55.88
CA MET A 1 11.39 7.73 54.49
C MET A 1 10.31 8.37 53.60
N HIS A 2 9.92 9.63 53.88
CA HIS A 2 8.70 10.24 53.27
C HIS A 2 8.98 11.42 52.32
N ARG A 3 10.24 11.88 52.20
CA ARG A 3 10.60 13.15 51.52
C ARG A 3 10.91 13.00 50.02
N ARG A 4 11.05 11.79 49.49
CA ARG A 4 11.43 11.55 48.08
C ARG A 4 10.24 11.61 47.11
N ALA A 5 9.04 11.24 47.56
CA ALA A 5 7.84 11.28 46.74
C ALA A 5 7.29 12.71 46.52
N GLN A 6 7.50 13.61 47.49
CA GLN A 6 7.02 14.99 47.42
C GLN A 6 7.84 15.86 46.46
N ALA A 7 9.14 15.58 46.32
CA ALA A 7 10.01 16.27 45.36
C ALA A 7 9.63 15.94 43.89
N GLY A 8 9.21 14.70 43.60
CA GLY A 8 8.78 14.32 42.26
C GLY A 8 7.52 15.05 41.78
N LEU A 9 6.67 15.50 42.70
CA LEU A 9 5.42 16.20 42.38
C LEU A 9 5.66 17.67 42.01
N GLU A 10 6.67 18.31 42.60
CA GLU A 10 7.07 19.70 42.25
C GLU A 10 7.69 19.79 40.84
N TYR A 11 8.44 18.77 40.42
CA TYR A 11 8.96 18.67 39.06
C TYR A 11 7.84 18.50 38.03
N LEU A 12 6.78 17.75 38.34
CA LEU A 12 5.64 17.62 37.42
C LEU A 12 4.89 18.93 37.23
N ILE A 13 4.76 19.75 38.27
CA ILE A 13 4.03 21.03 38.20
C ILE A 13 4.83 22.07 37.40
N THR A 14 6.12 22.22 37.66
CA THR A 14 6.97 23.24 37.01
C THR A 14 7.25 22.97 35.53
N TYR A 15 7.29 21.70 35.13
CA TYR A 15 7.47 21.29 33.73
C TYR A 15 6.16 20.94 33.01
N SER A 16 5.00 21.34 33.56
CA SER A 16 3.69 21.15 32.90
C SER A 16 3.67 21.74 31.49
N TRP A 17 4.35 22.88 31.27
CA TRP A 17 4.50 23.51 29.97
C TRP A 17 5.27 22.63 28.97
N ALA A 18 6.26 21.85 29.45
CA ALA A 18 7.04 20.96 28.59
C ALA A 18 6.19 19.79 28.09
N LEU A 19 5.28 19.26 28.93
CA LEU A 19 4.34 18.22 28.49
C LEU A 19 3.37 18.73 27.42
N VAL A 20 2.92 19.98 27.52
CA VAL A 20 2.08 20.62 26.49
C VAL A 20 2.84 20.74 25.17
N VAL A 21 4.11 21.16 25.21
CA VAL A 21 4.95 21.25 24.00
C VAL A 21 5.19 19.89 23.37
N VAL A 22 5.47 18.85 24.16
CA VAL A 22 5.65 17.49 23.64
C VAL A 22 4.34 16.99 23.01
N ALA A 23 3.20 17.19 23.67
CA ALA A 23 1.90 16.79 23.15
C ALA A 23 1.52 17.51 21.85
N THR A 24 1.83 18.81 21.72
CA THR A 24 1.58 19.55 20.47
C THR A 24 2.50 19.13 19.35
N VAL A 25 3.78 18.87 19.61
CA VAL A 25 4.70 18.33 18.59
C VAL A 25 4.24 16.96 18.12
N VAL A 26 3.87 16.05 19.03
CA VAL A 26 3.31 14.74 18.68
C VAL A 26 2.01 14.89 17.89
N GLY A 27 1.12 15.79 18.31
CA GLY A 27 -0.13 16.09 17.61
C GLY A 27 0.11 16.61 16.19
N LEU A 28 1.07 17.52 16.00
CA LEU A 28 1.47 18.01 14.68
C LEU A 28 2.13 16.93 13.84
N LEU A 29 2.92 16.03 14.45
CA LEU A 29 3.54 14.93 13.73
C LEU A 29 2.48 13.93 13.25
N VAL A 30 1.54 13.56 14.12
CA VAL A 30 0.41 12.69 13.78
C VAL A 30 -0.52 13.36 12.77
N PHE A 31 -0.74 14.67 12.86
CA PHE A 31 -1.55 15.41 11.89
C PHE A 31 -0.85 15.52 10.53
N ALA A 32 0.44 15.86 10.51
CA ALA A 32 1.24 15.94 9.29
C ALA A 32 1.38 14.58 8.59
N LEU A 33 1.52 13.50 9.35
CA LEU A 33 1.56 12.14 8.81
C LEU A 33 0.15 11.60 8.49
N GLY A 34 -0.86 11.98 9.26
CA GLY A 34 -2.26 11.55 9.09
C GLY A 34 -2.96 12.17 7.90
N ASN A 35 -2.56 13.39 7.50
CA ASN A 35 -3.07 14.07 6.31
C ASN A 35 -2.41 13.67 4.99
N MET A 36 -1.55 12.64 4.97
CA MET A 36 -1.28 11.90 3.73
C MET A 36 -2.46 10.99 3.33
N GLY A 37 -3.51 10.91 4.16
CA GLY A 37 -4.71 10.09 3.96
C GLY A 37 -5.81 10.75 3.14
N GLY A 38 -5.51 11.09 1.89
CA GLY A 38 -6.51 11.34 0.85
C GLY A 38 -6.33 10.43 -0.36
N GLY A 39 -5.59 9.34 -0.19
CA GLY A 39 -5.17 8.46 -1.28
C GLY A 39 -5.57 7.01 -1.06
N ILE A 40 -5.46 6.25 -2.13
CA ILE A 40 -5.64 4.80 -2.11
C ILE A 40 -4.41 4.18 -1.47
N THR A 41 -4.58 3.25 -0.53
CA THR A 41 -3.52 2.45 0.06
C THR A 41 -3.60 1.04 -0.48
N CYS A 42 -2.52 0.55 -1.08
CA CYS A 42 -2.44 -0.84 -1.57
C CYS A 42 -1.56 -1.71 -0.67
N ASN A 43 -1.84 -3.01 -0.60
CA ASN A 43 -1.06 -4.01 0.12
C ASN A 43 -1.04 -5.36 -0.62
N SER A 44 0.02 -6.14 -0.43
CA SER A 44 0.17 -7.49 -0.99
C SER A 44 -0.25 -8.56 0.02
N SER A 45 -0.96 -9.59 -0.43
CA SER A 45 -1.33 -10.75 0.40
C SER A 45 -0.13 -11.61 0.80
N ASP A 46 0.95 -11.57 0.03
CA ASP A 46 2.20 -12.27 0.32
C ASP A 46 3.42 -11.39 0.01
N PRO A 47 3.80 -10.50 0.95
CA PRO A 47 4.94 -9.61 0.77
C PRO A 47 6.28 -10.38 0.75
N SER A 48 6.33 -11.65 1.14
CA SER A 48 7.54 -12.46 1.03
C SER A 48 7.84 -12.90 -0.41
N LYS A 49 6.82 -12.89 -1.27
CA LYS A 49 6.90 -13.32 -2.66
C LYS A 49 6.80 -12.17 -3.64
N VAL A 50 5.87 -11.25 -3.41
CA VAL A 50 5.67 -10.07 -4.25
C VAL A 50 5.55 -8.85 -3.36
N ILE A 51 6.57 -7.99 -3.43
CA ILE A 51 6.67 -6.78 -2.61
C ILE A 51 6.05 -5.62 -3.37
N LEU A 52 5.16 -4.88 -2.72
CA LEU A 52 4.70 -3.59 -3.20
C LEU A 52 5.77 -2.53 -2.94
N LYS A 53 6.28 -1.90 -4.01
CA LYS A 53 7.34 -0.88 -3.91
C LYS A 53 6.79 0.53 -3.97
N ALA A 54 5.85 0.76 -4.87
CA ALA A 54 5.21 2.05 -5.04
C ALA A 54 3.84 1.84 -5.68
N TYR A 55 2.95 2.82 -5.49
CA TYR A 55 1.70 2.91 -6.21
C TYR A 55 1.33 4.38 -6.37
N ALA A 56 0.68 4.69 -7.47
CA ALA A 56 0.06 5.98 -7.77
C ALA A 56 -1.24 5.68 -8.50
N ILE A 57 -2.37 5.85 -7.79
CA ILE A 57 -3.70 5.64 -8.36
C ILE A 57 -4.47 6.94 -8.14
N ASP A 58 -4.59 7.71 -9.21
CA ASP A 58 -5.32 8.96 -9.29
C ASP A 58 -6.05 9.07 -10.64
N SER A 59 -6.61 10.24 -10.94
CA SER A 59 -7.37 10.45 -12.18
C SER A 59 -6.53 10.49 -13.46
N ALA A 60 -5.21 10.71 -13.34
CA ALA A 60 -4.24 10.79 -14.43
C ALA A 60 -3.25 9.61 -14.44
N ASN A 61 -2.97 9.00 -13.29
CA ASN A 61 -1.94 7.97 -13.09
C ASN A 61 -2.53 6.72 -12.47
N GLN A 62 -2.28 5.57 -13.07
CA GLN A 62 -2.73 4.26 -12.59
C GLN A 62 -1.56 3.30 -12.64
N ASN A 63 -0.62 3.43 -11.71
CA ASN A 63 0.61 2.65 -11.70
C ASN A 63 0.78 1.96 -10.35
N ILE A 64 0.97 0.64 -10.37
CA ILE A 64 1.39 -0.14 -9.21
C ILE A 64 2.70 -0.83 -9.56
N ARG A 65 3.75 -0.49 -8.82
CA ARG A 65 5.09 -1.08 -8.99
C ARG A 65 5.34 -2.16 -7.94
N LEU A 66 5.63 -3.35 -8.44
CA LEU A 66 5.87 -4.55 -7.65
C LEU A 66 7.31 -5.03 -7.86
N GLN A 67 7.80 -5.83 -6.91
CA GLN A 67 9.09 -6.52 -6.99
C GLN A 67 8.90 -8.02 -6.78
N ASN A 68 9.56 -8.82 -7.62
CA ASN A 68 9.69 -10.26 -7.41
C ASN A 68 10.67 -10.52 -6.26
N ALA A 69 10.15 -11.07 -5.16
CA ALA A 69 10.92 -11.49 -3.98
C ALA A 69 10.89 -13.01 -3.77
N THR A 70 10.41 -13.78 -4.76
CA THR A 70 10.21 -15.23 -4.62
C THR A 70 11.50 -16.03 -4.46
N GLY A 71 12.65 -15.43 -4.78
CA GLY A 71 13.97 -16.05 -4.77
C GLY A 71 14.36 -16.70 -6.11
N GLY A 72 13.41 -16.80 -7.05
CA GLY A 72 13.64 -17.30 -8.40
C GLY A 72 12.90 -16.45 -9.42
N ASP A 73 13.09 -16.76 -10.70
CA ASP A 73 12.40 -16.06 -11.78
C ASP A 73 10.93 -16.45 -11.81
N ILE A 74 10.04 -15.47 -12.00
CA ILE A 74 8.60 -15.71 -12.13
C ILE A 74 8.13 -15.31 -13.52
N LYS A 75 7.24 -16.11 -14.10
CA LYS A 75 6.57 -15.74 -15.35
C LYS A 75 5.19 -15.17 -15.04
N LEU A 76 4.95 -13.93 -15.42
CA LEU A 76 3.64 -13.31 -15.22
C LEU A 76 2.63 -13.91 -16.20
N VAL A 77 1.47 -14.31 -15.67
CA VAL A 77 0.31 -14.71 -16.47
C VAL A 77 -0.56 -13.47 -16.65
N PRO A 78 -0.94 -13.10 -17.89
CA PRO A 78 -1.58 -11.79 -18.20
C PRO A 78 -3.05 -11.67 -17.75
N SER A 79 -3.43 -12.37 -16.70
CA SER A 79 -4.77 -12.29 -16.11
C SER A 79 -4.65 -11.72 -14.72
N VAL A 80 -4.87 -10.41 -14.60
CA VAL A 80 -5.20 -9.77 -13.32
C VAL A 80 -6.70 -9.55 -13.28
N VAL A 81 -7.37 -10.16 -12.32
CA VAL A 81 -8.80 -9.97 -12.11
C VAL A 81 -8.99 -8.94 -11.02
N GLY A 82 -9.56 -7.79 -11.41
CA GLY A 82 -10.12 -6.82 -10.48
C GLY A 82 -11.38 -7.37 -9.82
N SER A 83 -11.57 -7.19 -8.52
CA SER A 83 -12.88 -7.41 -7.88
C SER A 83 -13.09 -6.42 -6.72
N GLY A 84 -14.35 -6.17 -6.35
CA GLY A 84 -14.70 -5.14 -5.37
C GLY A 84 -14.98 -3.78 -6.02
N THR A 85 -15.28 -2.77 -5.19
CA THR A 85 -15.52 -1.40 -5.67
C THR A 85 -14.20 -0.70 -5.97
N GLY A 86 -14.13 0.03 -7.09
CA GLY A 86 -12.96 0.83 -7.49
C GLY A 86 -12.12 0.23 -8.62
N PHE A 87 -12.10 -1.10 -8.80
CA PHE A 87 -11.48 -1.76 -9.96
C PHE A 87 -12.54 -2.46 -10.83
N THR A 88 -12.39 -2.41 -12.16
CA THR A 88 -13.28 -3.16 -13.07
C THR A 88 -13.19 -4.67 -12.84
N SER A 89 -14.33 -5.33 -12.62
CA SER A 89 -14.40 -6.79 -12.75
C SER A 89 -14.06 -7.22 -14.18
N GLY A 90 -13.02 -8.03 -14.34
CA GLY A 90 -12.52 -8.44 -15.65
C GLY A 90 -11.74 -7.36 -16.43
N GLY A 91 -11.30 -6.28 -15.77
CA GLY A 91 -10.39 -5.31 -16.37
C GLY A 91 -9.11 -5.98 -16.84
N HIS A 92 -8.86 -5.94 -18.16
CA HIS A 92 -7.58 -6.35 -18.71
C HIS A 92 -6.49 -5.41 -18.19
N VAL A 93 -5.75 -5.85 -17.18
CA VAL A 93 -4.50 -5.21 -16.80
C VAL A 93 -3.52 -5.41 -17.93
N VAL A 94 -3.15 -4.31 -18.58
CA VAL A 94 -1.99 -4.32 -19.45
C VAL A 94 -0.77 -4.30 -18.53
N VAL A 95 -0.20 -5.48 -18.28
CA VAL A 95 1.21 -5.54 -17.90
C VAL A 95 1.95 -5.02 -19.13
N GLN A 96 2.34 -3.74 -19.12
CA GLN A 96 3.14 -3.21 -20.21
C GLN A 96 4.47 -3.96 -20.22
N GLY A 97 4.68 -4.78 -21.25
CA GLY A 97 5.89 -5.58 -21.39
C GLY A 97 5.73 -7.11 -21.35
N VAL A 98 4.63 -7.67 -21.87
CA VAL A 98 4.52 -9.09 -22.31
C VAL A 98 4.51 -10.10 -21.15
N SER A 99 4.26 -11.39 -21.43
CA SER A 99 4.57 -12.56 -20.60
C SER A 99 6.03 -12.55 -20.12
N ALA A 100 6.35 -11.61 -19.23
CA ALA A 100 7.70 -11.30 -18.82
C ALA A 100 8.11 -12.26 -17.73
N THR A 101 9.22 -12.94 -17.97
CA THR A 101 10.02 -13.52 -16.90
C THR A 101 10.59 -12.35 -16.09
N VAL A 102 10.07 -12.14 -14.89
CA VAL A 102 10.62 -11.18 -13.93
C VAL A 102 11.69 -11.92 -13.14
N ILE A 103 12.94 -11.56 -13.36
CA ILE A 103 14.07 -12.15 -12.64
C ILE A 103 13.94 -11.93 -11.13
N SER A 104 14.59 -12.77 -10.33
CA SER A 104 14.65 -12.56 -8.88
C SER A 104 15.17 -11.16 -8.53
N GLY A 105 14.43 -10.44 -7.67
CA GLY A 105 14.71 -9.05 -7.32
C GLY A 105 14.29 -8.01 -8.38
N GLY A 106 13.86 -8.44 -9.56
CA GLY A 106 13.36 -7.58 -10.63
C GLY A 106 12.05 -6.88 -10.25
N THR A 107 11.86 -5.67 -10.77
CA THR A 107 10.62 -4.92 -10.60
C THR A 107 9.77 -4.95 -11.86
N PHE A 108 8.45 -4.92 -11.70
CA PHE A 108 7.48 -4.86 -12.78
C PHE A 108 6.33 -3.94 -12.41
N GLU A 109 5.58 -3.51 -13.41
CA GLU A 109 4.50 -2.54 -13.27
C GLU A 109 3.16 -3.14 -13.70
N ILE A 110 2.13 -2.80 -12.94
CA ILE A 110 0.73 -3.11 -13.20
C ILE A 110 0.00 -1.78 -13.40
N ILE A 111 -0.74 -1.68 -14.51
CA ILE A 111 -1.61 -0.55 -14.79
C ILE A 111 -3.06 -1.02 -14.63
N PRO A 112 -3.69 -0.81 -13.46
CA PRO A 112 -5.06 -1.24 -13.23
C PRO A 112 -6.06 -0.23 -13.82
N SER A 113 -7.18 -0.73 -14.34
CA SER A 113 -8.30 0.11 -14.78
C SER A 113 -9.37 0.23 -13.69
N CYS A 114 -9.90 1.44 -13.50
CA CYS A 114 -11.04 1.68 -12.61
C CYS A 114 -12.39 1.46 -13.31
N GLU A 115 -13.38 0.97 -12.58
CA GLU A 115 -14.76 0.82 -13.10
C GLU A 115 -15.37 2.18 -13.42
N GLY A 116 -15.75 2.41 -14.68
CA GLY A 116 -16.27 3.69 -15.15
C GLY A 116 -15.22 4.81 -15.31
N GLY A 117 -13.93 4.49 -15.16
CA GLY A 117 -12.83 5.45 -15.21
C GLY A 117 -12.37 5.92 -13.82
N CYS A 118 -11.10 6.28 -13.68
CA CYS A 118 -10.54 6.74 -12.41
C CYS A 118 -10.87 8.23 -12.24
N THR A 119 -11.97 8.56 -11.57
CA THR A 119 -12.35 9.95 -11.29
C THR A 119 -12.09 10.31 -9.83
N SER A 120 -11.76 11.58 -9.56
CA SER A 120 -11.74 12.11 -8.19
C SER A 120 -13.05 11.77 -7.49
N GLY A 121 -12.95 11.31 -6.24
CA GLY A 121 -14.13 10.88 -5.49
C GLY A 121 -14.38 9.38 -5.47
N LEU A 122 -13.80 8.61 -6.40
CA LEU A 122 -14.01 7.16 -6.47
C LEU A 122 -13.46 6.48 -5.21
N VAL A 123 -14.30 5.65 -4.58
CA VAL A 123 -13.95 4.91 -3.38
C VAL A 123 -13.59 3.48 -3.73
N PHE A 124 -12.45 3.05 -3.21
CA PHE A 124 -11.97 1.68 -3.22
C PHE A 124 -12.34 1.08 -1.88
N ALA A 125 -13.35 0.21 -1.85
CA ALA A 125 -13.71 -0.59 -0.70
C ALA A 125 -13.58 -2.07 -1.07
N GLY A 126 -12.47 -2.67 -0.62
CA GLY A 126 -12.09 -4.04 -0.89
C GLY A 126 -11.66 -4.29 -2.34
N GLY A 127 -11.14 -3.27 -3.03
CA GLY A 127 -10.66 -3.41 -4.40
C GLY A 127 -9.46 -4.36 -4.43
N THR A 128 -9.56 -5.48 -5.13
CA THR A 128 -8.49 -6.50 -5.20
C THR A 128 -8.04 -6.72 -6.63
N LEU A 129 -6.75 -6.94 -6.80
CA LEU A 129 -6.09 -7.32 -8.05
C LEU A 129 -5.40 -8.65 -7.85
N VAL A 130 -5.87 -9.70 -8.52
CA VAL A 130 -5.26 -11.05 -8.41
C VAL A 130 -4.18 -11.23 -9.46
N LEU A 131 -2.91 -11.20 -9.07
CA LEU A 131 -1.78 -11.50 -9.94
C LEU A 131 -1.51 -13.00 -9.99
N ASN A 132 -1.58 -13.58 -11.18
CA ASN A 132 -1.17 -14.97 -11.41
C ASN A 132 0.27 -15.01 -11.96
N TYR A 133 1.11 -15.89 -11.41
CA TYR A 133 2.47 -16.11 -11.89
C TYR A 133 2.85 -17.59 -11.85
N THR A 134 3.75 -18.01 -12.72
CA THR A 134 4.38 -19.33 -12.66
C THR A 134 5.71 -19.21 -11.91
N ASP A 135 5.90 -20.04 -10.89
CA ASP A 135 7.15 -20.10 -10.12
C ASP A 135 8.25 -20.89 -10.88
N MET A 136 9.46 -20.89 -10.32
CA MET A 136 10.63 -21.57 -10.90
C MET A 136 10.48 -23.09 -11.04
N VAL A 137 9.53 -23.71 -10.33
CA VAL A 137 9.25 -25.15 -10.41
C VAL A 137 8.07 -25.45 -11.35
N GLY A 138 7.50 -24.43 -11.99
CA GLY A 138 6.45 -24.56 -12.99
C GLY A 138 5.02 -24.55 -12.45
N PHE A 139 4.81 -24.30 -11.15
CA PHE A 139 3.46 -24.19 -10.58
C PHE A 139 2.90 -22.79 -10.73
N THR A 140 1.62 -22.72 -11.10
CA THR A 140 0.89 -21.45 -11.10
C THR A 140 0.47 -21.10 -9.68
N ARG A 141 0.81 -19.90 -9.25
CA ARG A 141 0.49 -19.30 -7.96
C ARG A 141 -0.23 -17.97 -8.19
N SER A 142 -0.95 -17.53 -7.17
CA SER A 142 -1.61 -16.24 -7.17
C SER A 142 -1.20 -15.43 -5.95
N VAL A 143 -1.09 -14.11 -6.14
CA VAL A 143 -0.95 -13.12 -5.07
C VAL A 143 -2.01 -12.06 -5.31
N THR A 144 -2.67 -11.63 -4.24
CA THR A 144 -3.70 -10.59 -4.30
C THR A 144 -3.10 -9.28 -3.81
N ILE A 145 -3.26 -8.22 -4.60
CA ILE A 145 -3.00 -6.85 -4.18
C ILE A 145 -4.34 -6.22 -3.80
N SER A 146 -4.53 -5.88 -2.54
CA SER A 146 -5.74 -5.22 -2.05
C SER A 146 -5.48 -3.74 -1.92
N CYS A 147 -6.35 -2.90 -2.48
CA CYS A 147 -6.29 -1.46 -2.38
C CYS A 147 -7.59 -0.90 -1.78
N ASP A 148 -7.45 -0.01 -0.82
CA ASP A 148 -8.55 0.64 -0.11
C ASP A 148 -8.30 2.14 0.01
N GLY A 149 -9.35 2.95 -0.05
CA GLY A 149 -9.25 4.40 0.11
C GLY A 149 -10.08 5.14 -0.93
N LYS A 150 -9.68 6.37 -1.24
CA LYS A 150 -10.44 7.24 -2.14
C LYS A 150 -9.46 7.95 -3.06
N ILE A 151 -9.85 8.12 -4.33
CA ILE A 151 -9.12 9.00 -5.25
C ILE A 151 -9.31 10.44 -4.77
N PRO A 152 -8.21 11.19 -4.52
CA PRO A 152 -8.27 12.58 -4.11
C PRO A 152 -9.01 13.47 -5.12
#